data_AF-A0A7V1N0W4-F1
#
_entry.id   AF-A0A7V1N0W4-F1
#
_cell.length_a   1.000
_cell.length_b   1.000
_cell.length_c   1.000
_cell.angle_alpha   90.00
_cell.angle_beta   90.00
_cell.angle_gamma   90.00
#
_symmetry.space_group_name_H-M   'P 1'
#
loop_
_entity.id
_entity.type
_entity.pdbx_description
1 polymer ?
#
loop_
_entity_poly.entity_id
_entity_poly.type
_entity_poly.pdbx_seq_one_letter_code
_entity_poly.pdbx_strand_id
1 'polypeptide(L)'
;MSKKIFFLAGLVVLFFGLAGIVWIPNPIGKQIISEAKANGYLEYTPKEAYDMAKVICTQCHSEERIKLYCPRCGPPFVAVVPHMLTFIENYRETKPDLKFIAITEHQAVAIVQVWNALVGNWETDFREQDVLKLIGHYDLLAALYKTPVEKRPIESALMSRDDLKIGHMSGMKEAQRNLGKPESKSGASSAMDMGGDHQDEHKGMNHEHSQSHKHKH
;
A
#
# COMPACT_ATOMS: atom_id res chain seq x y z
N MET A 1 54.84 21.19 -15.73
CA MET A 1 53.81 20.27 -15.21
C MET A 1 52.69 20.20 -16.24
N SER A 2 52.43 19.03 -16.82
CA SER A 2 51.66 18.88 -18.06
C SER A 2 50.16 19.17 -17.84
N LYS A 3 49.49 19.91 -18.74
CA LYS A 3 48.03 20.19 -18.68
C LYS A 3 47.18 18.93 -18.44
N LYS A 4 47.65 17.77 -18.90
CA LYS A 4 47.04 16.45 -18.68
C LYS A 4 46.98 16.03 -17.20
N ILE A 5 47.98 16.39 -16.39
CA ILE A 5 48.05 16.04 -14.96
C ILE A 5 47.05 16.88 -14.16
N PHE A 6 46.91 18.17 -14.48
CA PHE A 6 45.88 19.02 -13.87
C PHE A 6 44.47 18.57 -14.25
N PHE A 7 44.26 18.13 -15.50
CA PHE A 7 42.98 17.60 -15.94
C PHE A 7 42.65 16.27 -15.24
N LEU A 8 43.62 15.36 -15.12
CA LEU A 8 43.45 14.10 -14.39
C LEU A 8 43.16 14.34 -12.91
N ALA A 9 43.91 15.24 -12.27
CA ALA A 9 43.72 15.59 -10.87
C ALA A 9 42.34 16.22 -10.63
N GLY A 10 41.86 17.10 -11.52
CA GLY A 10 40.52 17.66 -11.46
C GLY A 10 39.42 16.61 -11.58
N LEU A 11 39.60 15.63 -12.48
CA LEU A 11 38.64 14.55 -12.69
C LEU A 11 38.59 13.59 -11.49
N VAL A 12 39.75 13.29 -10.90
CA VAL A 12 39.86 12.49 -9.67
C VAL A 12 39.17 13.20 -8.50
N VAL A 13 39.42 14.50 -8.29
CA VAL A 13 38.76 15.28 -7.23
C VAL A 13 37.25 15.37 -7.46
N LEU A 14 36.80 15.53 -8.70
CA LEU A 14 35.38 15.51 -9.04
C LEU A 14 34.74 14.15 -8.72
N PHE A 15 35.41 13.05 -9.10
CA PHE A 15 34.92 11.70 -8.87
C PHE A 15 34.81 11.37 -7.37
N PHE A 16 35.85 11.68 -6.59
CA PHE A 16 35.83 11.50 -5.13
C PHE A 16 34.87 12.48 -4.43
N GLY A 17 34.71 13.70 -4.94
CA GLY A 17 33.74 14.68 -4.46
C GLY A 17 32.30 14.20 -4.65
N LEU A 18 31.96 13.71 -5.84
CA LEU A 18 30.65 13.13 -6.13
C LEU A 18 30.39 11.85 -5.32
N ALA A 19 31.39 10.97 -5.21
CA ALA A 19 31.29 9.79 -4.35
C ALA A 19 31.07 10.16 -2.87
N GLY A 20 31.74 11.21 -2.38
CA GLY A 20 31.56 11.73 -1.02
C GLY A 20 30.14 12.28 -0.77
N ILE A 21 29.52 12.91 -1.77
CA ILE A 21 28.12 13.38 -1.67
C ILE A 21 27.14 12.21 -1.54
N VAL A 22 27.45 11.04 -2.08
CA VAL A 22 26.57 9.85 -1.96
C VAL A 22 26.82 9.08 -0.65
N TRP A 23 28.08 9.00 -0.20
CA TRP A 23 28.46 8.23 1.00
C TRP A 23 28.26 8.95 2.33
N ILE A 24 28.34 10.29 2.35
CA ILE A 24 28.12 11.07 3.58
C ILE A 24 26.61 11.27 3.75
N PRO A 25 26.02 10.96 4.92
CA PRO A 25 24.58 11.12 5.16
C PRO A 25 24.18 12.60 5.08
N ASN A 26 23.72 13.02 3.91
CA ASN A 26 23.25 14.37 3.62
C ASN A 26 21.91 14.32 2.85
N PRO A 27 21.09 15.37 2.90
CA PRO A 27 19.74 15.35 2.32
C PRO A 27 19.74 15.17 0.79
N ILE A 28 20.75 15.67 0.09
CA ILE A 28 20.88 15.54 -1.37
C ILE A 28 21.20 14.09 -1.74
N GLY A 29 22.14 13.46 -1.04
CA GLY A 29 22.47 12.04 -1.21
C GLY A 29 21.26 11.15 -0.97
N LYS A 30 20.42 11.45 0.04
CA LYS A 30 19.17 10.71 0.28
C LYS A 30 18.18 10.83 -0.87
N GLN A 31 18.02 12.01 -1.46
CA GLN A 31 17.17 12.18 -2.65
C GLN A 31 17.70 11.41 -3.85
N ILE A 32 19.01 11.49 -4.12
CA ILE A 32 19.64 10.75 -5.21
C ILE A 32 19.46 9.23 -5.03
N ILE A 33 19.70 8.71 -3.83
CA ILE A 33 19.51 7.28 -3.54
C ILE A 33 18.04 6.90 -3.67
N SER A 34 17.12 7.73 -3.18
CA SER A 34 15.67 7.50 -3.30
C SER A 34 15.24 7.43 -4.77
N GLU A 35 15.71 8.37 -5.59
CA GLU A 35 15.42 8.42 -7.02
C GLU A 35 16.04 7.24 -7.75
N ALA A 36 17.28 6.88 -7.41
CA ALA A 36 17.95 5.72 -7.97
C ALA A 36 17.18 4.42 -7.69
N LYS A 37 16.62 4.26 -6.49
CA LYS A 37 15.77 3.12 -6.13
C LYS A 37 14.43 3.14 -6.83
N ALA A 38 13.79 4.29 -6.91
CA ALA A 38 12.52 4.47 -7.61
C ALA A 38 12.63 4.12 -9.11
N ASN A 39 13.80 4.35 -9.71
CA ASN A 39 14.11 4.00 -11.10
C ASN A 39 14.80 2.63 -11.26
N GLY A 40 14.92 1.83 -10.19
CA GLY A 40 15.44 0.46 -10.27
C GLY A 40 16.96 0.31 -10.35
N TYR A 41 17.74 1.38 -10.21
CA TYR A 41 19.21 1.33 -10.18
C TYR A 41 19.77 0.76 -8.88
N LEU A 42 18.99 0.83 -7.80
CA LEU A 42 19.35 0.32 -6.48
C LEU A 42 18.16 -0.46 -5.90
N GLU A 43 18.46 -1.54 -5.17
CA GLU A 43 17.43 -2.32 -4.49
C GLU A 43 17.02 -1.66 -3.16
N TYR A 44 15.77 -1.91 -2.75
CA TYR A 44 15.29 -1.58 -1.42
C TYR A 44 15.72 -2.65 -0.42
N THR A 45 16.27 -2.24 0.71
CA THR A 45 16.37 -3.14 1.86
C THR A 45 14.98 -3.41 2.45
N PRO A 46 14.77 -4.52 3.18
CA PRO A 46 13.47 -4.82 3.79
C PRO A 46 12.96 -3.71 4.70
N LYS A 47 13.85 -3.06 5.47
CA LYS A 47 13.48 -1.95 6.35
C LYS A 47 13.01 -0.73 5.55
N GLU A 48 13.73 -0.35 4.50
CA GLU A 48 13.36 0.81 3.68
C GLU A 48 12.06 0.56 2.93
N ALA A 49 11.86 -0.66 2.41
CA ALA A 49 10.61 -1.05 1.77
C ALA A 49 9.44 -0.95 2.75
N TYR A 50 9.60 -1.45 3.99
CA TYR A 50 8.60 -1.36 5.03
C TYR A 50 8.25 0.10 5.38
N ASP A 51 9.26 0.93 5.65
CA ASP A 51 9.06 2.34 6.00
C ASP A 51 8.35 3.09 4.86
N MET A 52 8.74 2.84 3.60
CA MET A 52 8.12 3.41 2.41
C MET A 52 6.67 2.93 2.24
N ALA A 53 6.41 1.62 2.34
CA ALA A 53 5.09 1.05 2.20
C ALA A 53 4.12 1.61 3.24
N LYS A 54 4.57 1.79 4.48
CA LYS A 54 3.79 2.48 5.51
C LYS A 54 3.45 3.89 5.08
N VAL A 55 4.44 4.73 4.79
CA VAL A 55 4.22 6.14 4.41
C VAL A 55 3.23 6.25 3.25
N ILE A 56 3.39 5.42 2.22
CA ILE A 56 2.56 5.48 1.01
C ILE A 56 1.15 4.99 1.27
N CYS A 57 0.99 3.77 1.82
CA CYS A 57 -0.32 3.15 1.95
C CYS A 57 -1.16 3.80 3.06
N THR A 58 -0.53 4.39 4.08
CA THR A 58 -1.25 5.12 5.13
C THR A 58 -1.77 6.50 4.73
N GLN A 59 -1.55 6.93 3.47
CA GLN A 59 -2.25 8.08 2.91
C GLN A 59 -3.76 7.82 2.73
N CYS A 60 -4.15 6.54 2.58
CA CYS A 60 -5.53 6.15 2.26
C CYS A 60 -6.18 5.27 3.33
N HIS A 61 -5.40 4.43 4.02
CA HIS A 61 -5.91 3.41 4.94
C HIS A 61 -5.04 3.35 6.19
N SER A 62 -5.61 3.19 7.38
CA SER A 62 -4.81 2.90 8.56
C SER A 62 -4.00 1.61 8.39
N GLU A 63 -2.85 1.52 9.05
CA GLU A 63 -2.01 0.32 9.00
C GLU A 63 -2.78 -0.91 9.49
N GLU A 64 -3.63 -0.74 10.51
CA GLU A 64 -4.48 -1.79 11.05
C GLU A 64 -5.46 -2.30 10.00
N ARG A 65 -6.06 -1.39 9.23
CA ARG A 65 -7.01 -1.74 8.17
C ARG A 65 -6.33 -2.53 7.06
N ILE A 66 -5.10 -2.16 6.68
CA ILE A 66 -4.34 -2.87 5.65
C ILE A 66 -3.98 -4.28 6.15
N LYS A 67 -3.56 -4.41 7.41
CA LYS A 67 -3.19 -5.72 7.98
C LYS A 67 -4.39 -6.65 8.22
N LEU A 68 -5.60 -6.10 8.33
CA LEU A 68 -6.85 -6.88 8.37
C LEU A 68 -7.33 -7.39 7.01
N TYR A 69 -6.58 -7.11 5.94
CA TYR A 69 -6.86 -7.67 4.64
C TYR A 69 -6.95 -9.20 4.72
N CYS A 70 -8.02 -9.79 4.17
CA CYS A 70 -8.21 -11.23 4.27
C CYS A 70 -7.23 -11.95 3.33
N PRO A 71 -6.25 -12.71 3.85
CA PRO A 71 -5.26 -13.37 3.00
C PRO A 71 -5.85 -14.49 2.13
N ARG A 72 -7.06 -14.95 2.45
CA ARG A 72 -7.74 -16.06 1.75
C ARG A 72 -8.75 -15.59 0.71
N CYS A 73 -9.52 -14.55 1.04
CA CYS A 73 -10.64 -14.11 0.21
C CYS A 73 -10.32 -12.86 -0.59
N GLY A 74 -9.34 -12.07 -0.16
CA GLY A 74 -8.93 -10.87 -0.89
C GLY A 74 -7.98 -11.24 -2.04
N PRO A 75 -8.08 -10.59 -3.22
CA PRO A 75 -7.09 -10.75 -4.28
C PRO A 75 -5.65 -10.54 -3.79
N PRO A 76 -4.65 -11.17 -4.45
CA PRO A 76 -3.26 -11.00 -4.05
C PRO A 76 -2.82 -9.54 -4.23
N PHE A 77 -1.95 -9.02 -3.36
CA PHE A 77 -1.54 -7.61 -3.43
C PHE A 77 -0.89 -7.25 -4.78
N VAL A 78 -0.20 -8.21 -5.41
CA VAL A 78 0.36 -8.04 -6.75
C VAL A 78 -0.69 -7.67 -7.81
N ALA A 79 -1.95 -8.09 -7.61
CA ALA A 79 -3.08 -7.72 -8.46
C ALA A 79 -3.78 -6.44 -7.99
N VAL A 80 -3.74 -6.10 -6.71
CA VAL A 80 -4.38 -4.90 -6.15
C VAL A 80 -3.59 -3.62 -6.45
N VAL A 81 -2.26 -3.68 -6.32
CA VAL A 81 -1.39 -2.50 -6.45
C VAL A 81 -1.46 -1.84 -7.84
N PRO A 82 -1.49 -2.55 -8.98
CA PRO A 82 -1.77 -1.97 -10.31
C PRO A 82 -3.00 -1.07 -10.37
N HIS A 83 -4.08 -1.49 -9.70
CA HIS A 83 -5.31 -0.70 -9.63
C HIS A 83 -5.16 0.52 -8.72
N MET A 84 -4.38 0.42 -7.65
CA MET A 84 -4.03 1.59 -6.83
C MET A 84 -3.22 2.61 -7.63
N LEU A 85 -2.25 2.18 -8.44
CA LEU A 85 -1.47 3.08 -9.31
C LEU A 85 -2.38 3.84 -10.26
N THR A 86 -3.25 3.11 -10.98
CA THR A 86 -4.24 3.69 -11.89
C THR A 86 -5.19 4.65 -11.17
N PHE A 87 -5.63 4.30 -9.95
CA PHE A 87 -6.46 5.19 -9.14
C PHE A 87 -5.72 6.48 -8.78
N ILE A 88 -4.47 6.40 -8.33
CA ILE A 88 -3.67 7.56 -7.95
C ILE A 88 -3.47 8.49 -9.16
N GLU A 89 -3.19 7.93 -10.34
CA GLU A 89 -3.06 8.70 -11.59
C GLU A 89 -4.35 9.47 -11.90
N ASN A 90 -5.49 8.76 -11.98
CA ASN A 90 -6.79 9.37 -12.24
C ASN A 90 -7.19 10.40 -11.16
N TYR A 91 -6.84 10.13 -9.90
CA TYR A 91 -7.17 11.02 -8.79
C TYR A 91 -6.37 12.33 -8.85
N ARG A 92 -5.11 12.27 -9.29
CA ARG A 92 -4.28 13.47 -9.50
C ARG A 92 -4.79 14.34 -10.63
N GLU A 93 -5.33 13.74 -11.70
CA GLU A 93 -5.95 14.48 -12.79
C GLU A 93 -7.24 15.18 -12.35
N THR A 94 -8.06 14.51 -11.54
CA THR A 94 -9.37 15.01 -11.13
C THR A 94 -9.31 15.95 -9.90
N LYS A 95 -8.26 15.86 -9.08
CA LYS A 95 -8.07 16.70 -7.88
C LYS A 95 -6.60 17.14 -7.74
N PRO A 96 -6.16 18.14 -8.52
CA PRO A 96 -4.75 18.54 -8.57
C PRO A 96 -4.21 19.13 -7.25
N ASP A 97 -5.08 19.63 -6.38
CA ASP A 97 -4.69 20.24 -5.10
C ASP A 97 -4.33 19.20 -4.01
N LEU A 98 -4.73 17.94 -4.20
CA LEU A 98 -4.41 16.85 -3.29
C LEU A 98 -3.17 16.10 -3.77
N LYS A 99 -2.06 16.28 -3.05
CA LYS A 99 -0.79 15.65 -3.39
C LYS A 99 -0.73 14.21 -2.86
N PHE A 100 -1.01 13.24 -3.72
CA PHE A 100 -0.63 11.85 -3.48
C PHE A 100 0.83 11.62 -3.87
N ILE A 101 1.53 10.84 -3.06
CA ILE A 101 2.87 10.35 -3.42
C ILE A 101 2.72 9.43 -4.65
N ALA A 102 3.40 9.79 -5.74
CA ALA A 102 3.52 8.94 -6.92
C ALA A 102 4.34 7.70 -6.58
N ILE A 103 4.01 6.57 -7.21
CA ILE A 103 4.64 5.28 -6.95
C ILE A 103 5.13 4.77 -8.31
N THR A 104 6.41 4.48 -8.42
CA THR A 104 6.97 3.79 -9.59
C THR A 104 6.70 2.30 -9.52
N GLU A 105 6.85 1.58 -10.64
CA GLU A 105 6.68 0.13 -10.63
C GLU A 105 7.69 -0.59 -9.69
N HIS A 106 8.93 -0.11 -9.62
CA HIS A 106 9.92 -0.64 -8.67
C HIS A 106 9.48 -0.47 -7.21
N GLN A 107 8.88 0.67 -6.87
CA GLN A 107 8.31 0.89 -5.55
C GLN A 107 7.08 0.00 -5.32
N ALA A 108 6.23 -0.19 -6.33
CA ALA A 108 5.09 -1.10 -6.27
C ALA A 108 5.53 -2.54 -5.96
N VAL A 109 6.59 -3.04 -6.62
CA VAL A 109 7.19 -4.36 -6.34
C VAL A 109 7.64 -4.48 -4.90
N ALA A 110 8.29 -3.46 -4.35
CA ALA A 110 8.73 -3.45 -2.95
C ALA A 110 7.54 -3.43 -1.98
N ILE A 111 6.51 -2.62 -2.27
CA ILE A 111 5.28 -2.50 -1.46
C ILE A 111 4.51 -3.82 -1.43
N VAL A 112 4.37 -4.49 -2.56
CA VAL A 112 3.68 -5.81 -2.65
C VAL A 112 4.38 -6.82 -1.76
N GLN A 113 5.71 -6.94 -1.85
CA GLN A 113 6.48 -7.87 -1.01
C GLN A 113 6.30 -7.61 0.49
N VAL A 114 6.24 -6.34 0.90
CA VAL A 114 5.98 -5.97 2.31
C VAL A 114 4.60 -6.47 2.74
N TRP A 115 3.54 -6.10 2.02
CA TRP A 115 2.18 -6.41 2.46
C TRP A 115 1.84 -7.89 2.33
N ASN A 116 2.38 -8.59 1.33
CA ASN A 116 2.31 -10.04 1.25
C ASN A 116 2.91 -10.69 2.51
N ALA A 117 4.12 -10.30 2.91
CA ALA A 117 4.78 -10.85 4.09
C ALA A 117 4.04 -10.56 5.41
N LEU A 118 3.45 -9.37 5.54
CA LEU A 118 2.78 -8.94 6.78
C LEU A 118 1.36 -9.49 6.91
N VAL A 119 0.64 -9.64 5.80
CA VAL A 119 -0.75 -10.13 5.79
C VAL A 119 -0.80 -11.65 5.60
N GLY A 120 0.21 -12.23 4.95
CA GLY A 120 0.19 -13.63 4.52
C GLY A 120 -0.74 -13.89 3.35
N ASN A 121 -0.96 -12.88 2.50
CA ASN A 121 -1.79 -12.98 1.29
C ASN A 121 -0.99 -13.64 0.15
N TRP A 122 -0.88 -14.97 0.21
CA TRP A 122 -0.11 -15.74 -0.75
C TRP A 122 -0.88 -15.95 -2.05
N GLU A 123 -0.20 -15.86 -3.19
CA GLU A 123 -0.90 -15.85 -4.47
C GLU A 123 -1.30 -17.23 -5.01
N THR A 124 -1.11 -18.30 -4.22
CA THR A 124 -1.30 -19.70 -4.63
C THR A 124 -2.75 -20.10 -4.87
N ASP A 125 -3.70 -19.41 -4.22
CA ASP A 125 -5.13 -19.76 -4.28
C ASP A 125 -5.82 -19.18 -5.52
N PHE A 126 -5.10 -18.40 -6.33
CA PHE A 126 -5.64 -17.72 -7.51
C PHE A 126 -5.14 -18.34 -8.80
N ARG A 127 -6.00 -18.38 -9.82
CA ARG A 127 -5.61 -18.83 -11.16
C ARG A 127 -4.61 -17.84 -11.76
N GLU A 128 -3.45 -18.34 -12.17
CA GLU A 128 -2.37 -17.53 -12.73
C GLU A 128 -2.83 -16.59 -13.86
N GLN A 129 -3.60 -17.10 -14.82
CA GLN A 129 -4.14 -16.30 -15.92
C GLN A 129 -4.97 -15.10 -15.45
N ASP A 130 -5.71 -15.24 -14.36
CA ASP A 130 -6.59 -14.20 -13.85
C ASP A 130 -5.76 -13.15 -13.09
N VAL A 131 -4.74 -13.58 -12.34
CA VAL A 131 -3.78 -12.70 -11.67
C VAL A 131 -2.97 -11.90 -12.69
N LEU A 132 -2.38 -12.55 -13.70
CA LEU A 132 -1.61 -11.88 -14.74
C LEU A 132 -2.46 -10.87 -15.53
N LYS A 133 -3.74 -11.18 -15.76
CA LYS A 133 -4.67 -10.24 -16.40
C LYS A 133 -4.93 -9.00 -15.55
N LEU A 134 -5.05 -9.15 -14.23
CA LEU A 134 -5.22 -8.03 -13.30
C LEU A 134 -3.93 -7.21 -13.14
N ILE A 135 -2.77 -7.86 -13.21
CA ILE A 135 -1.48 -7.16 -13.27
C ILE A 135 -1.38 -6.30 -14.54
N GLY A 136 -1.82 -6.81 -15.69
CA GLY A 136 -1.87 -6.03 -16.92
C GLY A 136 -0.47 -5.76 -17.49
N HIS A 137 -0.12 -4.48 -17.66
CA HIS A 137 1.11 -4.05 -18.36
C HIS A 137 2.33 -3.87 -17.44
N TYR A 138 2.20 -4.18 -16.15
CA TYR A 138 3.28 -4.04 -15.17
C TYR A 138 4.18 -5.29 -15.19
N ASP A 139 5.22 -5.24 -16.03
CA ASP A 139 6.14 -6.35 -16.28
C ASP A 139 6.94 -6.79 -15.04
N LEU A 140 7.36 -5.86 -14.18
CA LEU A 140 8.09 -6.18 -12.95
C LEU A 140 7.16 -6.82 -11.91
N LEU A 141 5.90 -6.40 -11.85
CA LEU A 141 4.91 -7.06 -11.00
C LEU A 141 4.57 -8.45 -11.52
N ALA A 142 4.50 -8.64 -12.84
CA ALA A 142 4.33 -9.97 -13.44
C ALA A 142 5.54 -10.87 -13.16
N ALA A 143 6.76 -10.31 -13.22
CA ALA A 143 7.98 -11.02 -12.86
C ALA A 143 8.02 -11.38 -11.37
N LEU A 144 7.58 -10.48 -10.49
CA LEU A 144 7.46 -10.74 -9.06
C LEU A 144 6.51 -11.90 -8.78
N TYR A 145 5.32 -11.90 -9.39
CA TYR A 145 4.34 -12.97 -9.25
C TYR A 145 4.92 -14.34 -9.61
N LYS A 146 5.67 -14.42 -10.72
CA LYS A 146 6.34 -15.65 -11.18
C LYS A 146 7.57 -16.04 -10.35
N THR A 147 8.07 -15.13 -9.53
CA THR A 147 9.23 -15.39 -8.67
C THR A 147 8.77 -16.13 -7.42
N PRO A 148 9.34 -17.31 -7.10
CA PRO A 148 9.06 -18.01 -5.85
C PRO A 148 9.34 -17.12 -4.63
N VAL A 149 8.51 -17.24 -3.61
CA VAL A 149 8.53 -16.39 -2.41
C VAL A 149 9.90 -16.39 -1.71
N GLU A 150 10.62 -17.52 -1.71
CA GLU A 150 11.95 -17.65 -1.12
C GLU A 150 13.02 -16.82 -1.85
N LYS A 151 12.77 -16.48 -3.12
CA LYS A 151 13.64 -15.65 -3.95
C LYS A 151 13.26 -14.17 -3.94
N ARG A 152 12.21 -13.79 -3.22
CA ARG A 152 11.75 -12.40 -3.07
C ARG A 152 12.42 -11.80 -1.82
N PRO A 153 13.44 -10.93 -1.94
CA PRO A 153 14.33 -10.58 -0.82
C PRO A 153 13.63 -9.82 0.31
N ILE A 154 12.64 -8.99 0.00
CA ILE A 154 11.88 -8.24 1.01
C ILE A 154 10.87 -9.16 1.69
N GLU A 155 10.15 -9.94 0.89
CA GLU A 155 9.08 -10.82 1.39
C GLU A 155 9.65 -11.94 2.28
N SER A 156 10.74 -12.58 1.84
CA SER A 156 11.45 -13.63 2.59
C SER A 156 12.06 -13.13 3.90
N ALA A 157 12.57 -11.89 3.92
CA ALA A 157 13.11 -11.30 5.14
C ALA A 157 12.02 -10.89 6.15
N LEU A 158 10.82 -10.55 5.68
CA LEU A 158 9.74 -10.03 6.51
C LEU A 158 8.72 -11.11 6.92
N MET A 159 8.59 -12.22 6.20
CA MET A 159 7.59 -13.26 6.51
C MET A 159 7.81 -13.92 7.88
N SER A 160 9.02 -13.87 8.44
CA SER A 160 9.35 -14.41 9.77
C SER A 160 9.22 -13.38 10.90
N ARG A 161 8.82 -12.13 10.59
CA ARG A 161 8.73 -11.02 11.55
C ARG A 161 7.34 -10.92 12.17
N ASP A 162 7.05 -11.83 13.10
CA ASP A 162 5.75 -11.87 13.79
C ASP A 162 5.46 -10.60 14.61
N ASP A 163 6.50 -9.88 15.05
CA ASP A 163 6.39 -8.58 15.71
C ASP A 163 5.78 -7.47 14.83
N LEU A 164 5.80 -7.65 13.50
CA LEU A 164 5.24 -6.70 12.54
C LEU A 164 3.83 -7.09 12.06
N LYS A 165 3.42 -8.34 12.26
CA LYS A 165 2.10 -8.84 11.84
C LYS A 165 1.05 -8.45 12.89
N ILE A 166 -0.12 -7.97 12.46
CA ILE A 166 -1.23 -7.80 13.41
C ILE A 166 -1.86 -9.16 13.63
N GLY A 167 -1.75 -9.63 14.88
CA GLY A 167 -2.64 -10.61 15.44
C GLY A 167 -2.53 -12.00 14.85
N HIS A 168 -1.73 -12.84 15.51
CA HIS A 168 -2.38 -14.01 16.07
C HIS A 168 -3.28 -13.50 17.24
N MET A 169 -4.47 -12.99 16.92
CA MET A 169 -5.60 -12.80 17.87
C MET A 169 -5.50 -11.75 19.02
N SER A 170 -4.71 -10.68 18.95
CA SER A 170 -4.75 -9.60 19.98
C SER A 170 -5.09 -8.23 19.38
N GLY A 171 -6.38 -7.91 19.24
CA GLY A 171 -6.83 -6.57 18.84
C GLY A 171 -8.09 -6.51 17.97
N MET A 172 -8.58 -7.66 17.49
CA MET A 172 -9.72 -7.74 16.56
C MET A 172 -10.99 -7.01 17.03
N LYS A 173 -11.24 -6.92 18.34
CA LYS A 173 -12.47 -6.30 18.86
C LYS A 173 -12.62 -4.84 18.48
N GLU A 174 -11.55 -4.07 18.39
CA GLU A 174 -11.63 -2.62 18.15
C GLU A 174 -11.59 -2.30 16.65
N ALA A 175 -10.73 -3.00 15.92
CA ALA A 175 -10.60 -2.81 14.48
C ALA A 175 -11.79 -3.39 13.69
N GLN A 176 -12.40 -4.52 14.11
CA GLN A 176 -13.64 -5.01 13.49
C GLN A 176 -14.83 -4.08 13.72
N ARG A 177 -14.90 -3.39 14.87
CA ARG A 177 -16.02 -2.48 15.18
C ARG A 177 -16.07 -1.24 14.29
N ASN A 178 -14.98 -0.92 13.61
CA ASN A 178 -14.85 0.27 12.76
C ASN A 178 -14.70 -0.05 11.26
N LEU A 179 -14.78 -1.33 10.86
CA LEU A 179 -14.80 -1.72 9.45
C LEU A 179 -16.06 -1.14 8.77
N GLY A 180 -15.86 -0.26 7.79
CA GLY A 180 -16.94 0.30 6.96
C GLY A 180 -17.42 1.70 7.36
N LYS A 181 -16.91 2.30 8.44
CA LYS A 181 -17.19 3.71 8.74
C LYS A 181 -16.18 4.62 8.01
N PRO A 182 -16.63 5.71 7.35
CA PRO A 182 -15.71 6.74 6.87
C PRO A 182 -15.00 7.36 8.08
N GLU A 183 -13.68 7.42 8.04
CA GLU A 183 -12.88 8.04 9.10
C GLU A 183 -13.22 9.54 9.15
N SER A 184 -13.85 9.98 10.24
CA SER A 184 -14.05 11.41 10.46
C SER A 184 -12.68 12.02 10.76
N LYS A 185 -12.28 12.99 9.94
CA LYS A 185 -11.13 13.84 10.23
C LYS A 185 -11.38 14.57 11.54
N SER A 186 -10.74 14.12 12.62
CA SER A 186 -10.74 14.83 13.89
C SER A 186 -9.85 16.06 13.77
N GLY A 187 -10.47 17.25 13.76
CA GLY A 187 -9.73 18.51 13.82
C GLY A 187 -10.45 19.74 13.26
N ALA A 188 -11.61 20.09 13.80
CA ALA A 188 -12.04 21.49 13.91
C ALA A 188 -13.12 21.62 15.01
N SER A 189 -12.93 22.63 15.86
CA SER A 189 -13.55 22.86 17.16
C SER A 189 -14.99 23.40 17.13
N SER A 190 -15.69 23.11 18.23
CA SER A 190 -16.72 23.90 18.92
C SER A 190 -18.13 24.03 18.34
N ALA A 191 -19.07 23.47 19.12
CA ALA A 191 -20.38 24.00 19.54
C ALA A 191 -21.36 24.51 18.47
N MET A 192 -22.55 23.92 18.41
CA MET A 192 -23.72 24.45 19.12
C MET A 192 -24.76 23.35 19.38
N ASP A 193 -25.13 23.29 20.66
CA ASP A 193 -26.33 22.69 21.23
C ASP A 193 -27.58 23.37 20.64
N MET A 194 -28.57 22.57 20.25
CA MET A 194 -29.99 22.91 20.35
C MET A 194 -30.79 21.62 20.41
N GLY A 195 -31.34 21.35 21.60
CA GLY A 195 -32.20 20.22 21.90
C GLY A 195 -33.56 20.22 21.21
N GLY A 196 -34.28 19.12 21.43
CA GLY A 196 -35.65 18.92 20.99
C GLY A 196 -36.10 17.51 21.29
N ASP A 197 -36.59 17.31 22.52
CA ASP A 197 -37.36 16.16 22.99
C ASP A 197 -38.46 15.73 22.02
N HIS A 198 -38.64 14.41 21.86
CA HIS A 198 -39.95 13.76 21.96
C HIS A 198 -39.81 12.22 22.00
N GLN A 199 -39.96 11.67 23.21
CA GLN A 199 -40.69 10.43 23.52
C GLN A 199 -42.17 10.59 23.04
N ASP A 200 -42.97 9.60 22.62
CA ASP A 200 -43.08 8.15 22.85
C ASP A 200 -44.06 7.55 21.80
N GLU A 201 -44.18 6.21 21.83
CA GLU A 201 -45.40 5.40 21.63
C GLU A 201 -45.44 4.39 20.45
N HIS A 202 -45.36 3.13 20.88
CA HIS A 202 -45.81 1.91 20.22
C HIS A 202 -47.30 1.94 19.80
N LYS A 203 -47.59 1.41 18.60
CA LYS A 203 -48.78 0.61 18.19
C LYS A 203 -48.45 0.11 16.77
N GLY A 204 -48.28 -1.18 16.48
CA GLY A 204 -49.11 -2.32 16.85
C GLY A 204 -50.26 -2.45 15.84
N MET A 205 -50.04 -3.09 14.68
CA MET A 205 -51.10 -3.62 13.84
C MET A 205 -50.60 -4.78 12.97
N ASN A 206 -50.98 -5.98 13.39
CA ASN A 206 -51.07 -7.18 12.56
C ASN A 206 -52.20 -7.01 11.54
N HIS A 207 -52.02 -7.52 10.32
CA HIS A 207 -53.11 -8.13 9.58
C HIS A 207 -52.58 -9.31 8.77
N GLU A 208 -53.09 -10.50 9.14
CA GLU A 208 -53.06 -11.73 8.36
C GLU A 208 -54.01 -11.70 7.17
N HIS A 209 -53.76 -12.66 6.26
CA HIS A 209 -54.68 -13.36 5.36
C HIS A 209 -55.04 -12.73 4.00
N SER A 210 -54.53 -13.30 2.90
CA SER A 210 -55.26 -14.37 2.18
C SER A 210 -54.52 -14.87 0.92
N GLN A 211 -54.23 -16.18 0.95
CA GLN A 211 -54.23 -17.23 -0.07
C GLN A 211 -54.13 -16.96 -1.60
N SER A 212 -53.26 -17.81 -2.20
CA SER A 212 -53.52 -18.71 -3.35
C SER A 212 -53.86 -18.11 -4.72
N HIS A 213 -53.01 -18.38 -5.73
CA HIS A 213 -53.39 -19.28 -6.82
C HIS A 213 -52.16 -19.80 -7.60
N LYS A 214 -52.09 -21.13 -7.72
CA LYS A 214 -51.31 -21.88 -8.72
C LYS A 214 -51.73 -21.47 -10.13
N HIS A 215 -50.80 -21.45 -11.07
CA HIS A 215 -51.06 -22.06 -12.39
C HIS A 215 -49.77 -22.59 -13.02
N LYS A 216 -49.88 -23.86 -13.44
CA LYS A 216 -49.00 -24.57 -14.37
C LYS A 216 -49.14 -23.97 -15.78
N HIS A 217 -48.05 -23.97 -16.55
CA HIS A 217 -47.94 -24.76 -17.77
C HIS A 217 -46.48 -25.07 -18.06
#